data_AF-A0A4T0X2B2-F1
#
_entry.id   AF-A0A4T0X2B2-F1
#
_cell.length_a   1.000
_cell.length_b   1.000
_cell.length_c   1.000
_cell.angle_alpha   90.00
_cell.angle_beta   90.00
_cell.angle_gamma   90.00
#
_symmetry.space_group_name_H-M   'P 1'
#
loop_
_entity.id
_entity.type
_entity.pdbx_description
1 polymer ?
#
loop_
_entity_poly.entity_id
_entity_poly.type
_entity_poly.pdbx_seq_one_letter_code
_entity_poly.pdbx_strand_id
1 'polypeptide(L)'
;MQIRFVSLISQQNKPLYIQTFLPETGSKTFVKSEDDEMNELLKYNFLSHMSLDVFESPFGPPTDTALEGKPSLLFVQDGILVYGSETQTGLKVVIGCSRYCPPKNTKPMEEGETVKDNVVEDPGSLGNIEGFANTDVIEVNDLSEITTRIRKEYLRVTCNPFFDVDGEMEIQNPKFDRNIKSLIDEFNSKH
;
A
#
# COMPACT_ATOMS: atom_id res chain seq x y z
N MET A 1 -5.88 1.81 -9.46
CA MET A 1 -5.33 1.98 -8.09
C MET A 1 -3.99 1.26 -8.04
N GLN A 2 -2.98 1.83 -7.39
CA GLN A 2 -1.66 1.20 -7.31
C GLN A 2 -1.25 1.00 -5.86
N ILE A 3 -0.84 -0.22 -5.52
CA ILE A 3 -0.18 -0.53 -4.25
C ILE A 3 1.18 0.16 -4.26
N ARG A 4 1.43 0.96 -3.23
CA ARG A 4 2.66 1.74 -3.02
C ARG A 4 3.54 1.17 -1.93
N PHE A 5 2.95 0.50 -0.94
CA PHE A 5 3.75 -0.24 0.03
C PHE A 5 2.98 -1.43 0.61
N VAL A 6 3.75 -2.41 1.07
CA VAL A 6 3.27 -3.54 1.86
C VAL A 6 4.13 -3.62 3.12
N SER A 7 3.48 -3.82 4.26
CA SER A 7 4.15 -4.06 5.54
C SER A 7 3.59 -5.29 6.23
N LEU A 8 4.46 -6.13 6.77
CA LEU A 8 4.14 -7.27 7.62
C LEU A 8 4.67 -6.98 9.02
N ILE A 9 3.80 -7.13 10.00
CA ILE A 9 4.11 -6.81 11.39
C ILE A 9 3.73 -8.01 12.27
N SER A 10 4.63 -8.39 13.18
CA SER A 10 4.44 -9.51 14.08
C SER A 10 3.33 -9.25 15.11
N GLN A 11 2.98 -10.29 15.85
CA GLN A 11 2.07 -10.18 16.98
C GLN A 11 2.58 -9.21 18.05
N GLN A 12 3.90 -9.12 18.23
CA GLN A 12 4.57 -8.23 19.18
C GLN A 12 4.83 -6.83 18.61
N ASN A 13 4.12 -6.45 17.54
CA ASN A 13 4.23 -5.15 16.87
C ASN A 13 5.64 -4.84 16.33
N LYS A 14 6.41 -5.89 16.02
CA LYS A 14 7.72 -5.77 15.40
C LYS A 14 7.58 -5.82 13.87
N PRO A 15 8.14 -4.87 13.11
CA PRO A 15 8.13 -4.94 11.66
C PRO A 15 8.94 -6.16 11.21
N LEU A 16 8.32 -7.03 10.43
CA LEU A 16 8.94 -8.21 9.82
C LEU A 16 9.37 -7.94 8.38
N TYR A 17 8.63 -7.07 7.69
CA TYR A 17 8.88 -6.73 6.29
C TYR A 17 8.23 -5.39 5.97
N ILE A 18 8.95 -4.50 5.28
CA ILE A 18 8.39 -3.27 4.71
C ILE A 18 8.98 -3.12 3.32
N GLN A 19 8.12 -3.09 2.30
CA GLN A 19 8.54 -2.90 0.93
C GLN A 19 7.73 -1.81 0.26
N THR A 20 8.44 -0.94 -0.43
CA THR A 20 7.88 0.15 -1.23
C THR A 20 7.85 -0.25 -2.70
N PHE A 21 6.82 0.21 -3.40
CA PHE A 21 6.56 -0.03 -4.81
C PHE A 21 6.38 1.32 -5.48
N LEU A 22 7.44 1.77 -6.16
CA LEU A 22 7.40 2.99 -6.94
C LEU A 22 6.81 2.66 -8.32
N PRO A 23 5.89 3.49 -8.84
CA PRO A 23 5.43 3.32 -10.20
C PRO A 23 6.61 3.52 -11.15
N GLU A 24 6.85 2.55 -12.03
CA GLU A 24 7.78 2.71 -13.15
C GLU A 24 7.15 3.69 -14.15
N THR A 25 7.23 4.99 -13.85
CA THR A 25 6.91 6.02 -14.82
C THR A 25 7.91 5.92 -15.96
N GLY A 26 7.47 5.37 -17.11
CA GLY A 26 8.23 5.36 -18.36
C GLY A 26 8.54 6.75 -18.95
N SER A 27 8.42 7.82 -18.15
CA SER A 27 8.88 9.16 -18.50
C SER A 27 10.37 9.25 -18.21
N LYS A 28 11.17 8.96 -19.23
CA LYS A 28 12.59 9.33 -19.30
C LYS A 28 12.74 10.86 -19.34
N THR A 29 12.39 11.61 -18.30
CA THR A 29 12.78 13.05 -18.22
C THR A 29 12.74 13.71 -16.84
N PHE A 30 12.28 13.07 -15.77
CA PHE A 30 12.46 13.60 -14.42
C PHE A 30 13.27 12.61 -13.60
N VAL A 31 14.54 12.93 -13.36
CA VAL A 31 15.36 12.24 -12.37
C VAL A 31 14.68 12.48 -11.03
N LYS A 32 13.95 11.49 -10.51
CA LYS A 32 13.64 11.48 -9.07
C LYS A 32 14.98 11.48 -8.36
N SER A 33 15.20 12.45 -7.48
CA SER A 33 16.40 12.46 -6.66
C SER A 33 16.36 11.24 -5.73
N GLU A 34 17.53 10.74 -5.32
CA GLU A 34 17.61 9.73 -4.25
C GLU A 34 16.86 10.19 -2.99
N ASP A 35 16.83 11.50 -2.75
CA ASP A 35 16.06 12.13 -1.67
C ASP A 35 14.55 11.88 -1.79
N ASP A 36 13.98 11.91 -2.99
CA ASP A 36 12.55 11.65 -3.21
C ASP A 36 12.20 10.18 -2.89
N GLU A 37 13.07 9.25 -3.27
CA GLU A 37 12.89 7.82 -2.99
C GLU A 37 13.01 7.53 -1.49
N MET A 38 13.99 8.15 -0.83
CA MET A 38 14.16 8.08 0.62
C MET A 38 12.98 8.69 1.37
N ASN A 39 12.44 9.81 0.89
CA ASN A 39 11.28 10.45 1.49
C ASN A 39 10.04 9.56 1.40
N GLU A 40 9.80 8.92 0.25
CA GLU A 40 8.72 7.94 0.09
C GLU A 40 8.91 6.73 1.02
N LEU A 41 10.14 6.22 1.14
CA LEU A 41 10.45 5.13 2.07
C LEU A 41 10.15 5.51 3.51
N LEU A 42 10.56 6.71 3.94
CA LEU A 42 10.31 7.22 5.28
C LEU A 42 8.81 7.43 5.52
N LYS A 43 8.10 7.97 4.53
CA LYS A 43 6.64 8.13 4.56
C LYS A 43 5.95 6.78 4.79
N TYR A 44 6.27 5.76 4.01
CA TYR A 44 5.61 4.46 4.14
C TYR A 44 5.98 3.70 5.42
N ASN A 45 7.20 3.90 5.92
CA ASN A 45 7.59 3.41 7.24
C ASN A 45 6.72 4.06 8.33
N PHE A 46 6.55 5.38 8.29
CA PHE A 46 5.70 6.10 9.24
C PHE A 46 4.24 5.66 9.17
N LEU A 47 3.66 5.52 7.97
CA LEU A 47 2.29 5.03 7.80
C LEU A 47 2.11 3.60 8.33
N SER A 48 3.14 2.76 8.20
CA SER A 48 3.12 1.41 8.78
C SER A 48 3.06 1.46 10.31
N HIS A 49 3.84 2.33 10.95
CA HIS A 49 3.79 2.50 12.40
C HIS A 49 2.48 3.12 12.89
N MET A 50 1.97 4.15 12.22
CA MET A 50 0.66 4.73 12.55
C MET A 50 -0.47 3.71 12.48
N SER A 51 -0.37 2.71 11.59
CA SER A 51 -1.38 1.66 11.51
C SER A 51 -1.48 0.80 12.77
N LEU A 52 -0.39 0.69 13.54
CA LEU A 52 -0.39 -0.05 14.80
C LEU A 52 -1.27 0.59 15.86
N ASP A 53 -1.28 1.91 15.94
CA ASP A 53 -2.17 2.65 16.85
C ASP A 53 -3.65 2.33 16.56
N VAL A 54 -3.99 2.10 15.28
CA VAL A 54 -5.34 1.71 14.87
C VAL A 54 -5.65 0.26 15.24
N PHE A 55 -4.68 -0.66 15.11
CA PHE A 55 -4.84 -2.06 15.54
C PHE A 55 -4.97 -2.18 17.07
N GLU A 56 -4.28 -1.35 17.84
CA GLU A 56 -4.36 -1.34 19.30
C GLU A 56 -5.60 -0.61 19.85
N SER A 57 -6.29 0.15 18.98
CA SER A 57 -7.47 0.90 19.37
C SER A 57 -8.64 -0.03 19.75
N PRO A 58 -9.33 0.24 20.87
CA PRO A 58 -10.56 -0.49 21.22
C PRO A 58 -11.72 -0.23 20.25
N PHE A 59 -11.57 0.76 19.36
CA PHE A 59 -12.50 1.08 18.27
C PHE A 59 -11.94 0.70 16.90
N GLY A 60 -10.90 -0.14 16.86
CA GLY A 60 -10.34 -0.69 15.64
C GLY A 60 -11.36 -1.47 14.81
N PRO A 61 -10.97 -1.89 13.58
CA PRO A 61 -11.88 -2.62 12.70
C PRO A 61 -12.46 -3.84 13.43
N PRO A 62 -13.78 -4.09 13.28
CA PRO A 62 -14.46 -5.14 14.03
C PRO A 62 -13.78 -6.50 13.81
N THR A 63 -13.56 -7.22 14.90
CA THR A 63 -12.92 -8.54 14.93
C THR A 63 -13.59 -9.58 14.04
N ASP A 64 -14.87 -9.38 13.67
CA ASP A 64 -15.59 -10.22 12.72
C ASP A 64 -14.90 -10.24 11.33
N THR A 65 -14.33 -9.10 10.91
CA THR A 65 -13.50 -9.02 9.69
C THR A 65 -12.13 -9.69 9.86
N ALA A 66 -11.60 -9.75 11.09
CA ALA A 66 -10.34 -10.41 11.42
C ALA A 66 -10.44 -11.95 11.39
N LEU A 67 -11.62 -12.52 11.64
CA LEU A 67 -11.85 -13.97 11.54
C LEU A 67 -11.68 -14.48 10.10
N GLU A 68 -12.05 -13.67 9.10
CA GLU A 68 -11.90 -13.99 7.68
C GLU A 68 -10.56 -13.52 7.07
N GLY A 69 -9.73 -12.81 7.84
CA GLY A 69 -8.47 -12.23 7.33
C GLY A 69 -8.70 -11.21 6.20
N LYS A 70 -9.89 -10.61 6.13
CA LYS A 70 -10.24 -9.63 5.10
C LYS A 70 -9.64 -8.27 5.43
N PRO A 71 -9.03 -7.58 4.45
CA PRO A 71 -8.51 -6.25 4.66
C PRO A 71 -9.63 -5.25 4.86
N SER A 72 -9.47 -4.40 5.87
CA SER A 72 -10.36 -3.28 6.18
C SER A 72 -9.60 -1.96 5.96
N LEU A 73 -10.31 -0.90 5.58
CA LEU A 73 -9.70 0.42 5.50
C LEU A 73 -9.46 0.95 6.91
N LEU A 74 -8.21 1.24 7.26
CA LEU A 74 -7.84 1.77 8.56
C LEU A 74 -7.96 3.30 8.58
N PHE A 75 -7.30 3.96 7.64
CA PHE A 75 -7.28 5.41 7.50
C PHE A 75 -6.82 5.83 6.10
N VAL A 76 -6.97 7.13 5.81
CA VAL A 76 -6.47 7.77 4.58
C VAL A 76 -5.57 8.92 4.98
N GLN A 77 -4.34 8.94 4.48
CA GLN A 77 -3.37 9.98 4.80
C GLN A 77 -2.45 10.25 3.61
N ASP A 78 -2.25 11.54 3.31
CA ASP A 78 -1.36 12.02 2.25
C ASP A 78 -1.57 11.31 0.89
N GLY A 79 -2.84 11.20 0.49
CA GLY A 79 -3.28 10.56 -0.76
C GLY A 79 -3.16 9.03 -0.80
N ILE A 80 -2.80 8.40 0.32
CA ILE A 80 -2.65 6.95 0.47
C ILE A 80 -3.80 6.40 1.31
N LEU A 81 -4.48 5.39 0.76
CA LEU A 81 -5.48 4.60 1.47
C LEU A 81 -4.75 3.42 2.12
N VAL A 82 -4.81 3.33 3.44
CA VAL A 82 -4.11 2.30 4.21
C VAL A 82 -5.11 1.23 4.63
N TYR A 83 -4.94 0.03 4.08
CA TYR A 83 -5.73 -1.14 4.41
C TYR A 83 -4.95 -2.04 5.37
N GLY A 84 -5.66 -2.65 6.31
CA GLY A 84 -5.09 -3.55 7.30
C GLY A 84 -5.93 -4.79 7.50
N SER A 85 -5.25 -5.93 7.70
CA SER A 85 -5.86 -7.17 8.17
C SER A 85 -4.99 -7.77 9.27
N GLU A 86 -5.62 -8.23 10.34
CA GLU A 86 -4.96 -9.02 11.37
C GLU A 86 -5.46 -10.47 11.31
N THR A 87 -4.53 -11.40 11.43
CA THR A 87 -4.84 -12.83 11.46
C THR A 87 -5.04 -13.31 12.90
N GLN A 88 -5.65 -14.48 13.08
CA GLN A 88 -5.81 -15.10 14.41
C GLN A 88 -4.47 -15.38 15.12
N THR A 89 -3.35 -15.46 14.39
CA THR A 89 -2.01 -15.61 14.97
C THR A 89 -1.37 -14.27 15.34
N GLY A 90 -2.09 -13.15 15.22
CA GLY A 90 -1.59 -11.80 15.49
C GLY A 90 -0.67 -11.22 14.42
N LEU A 91 -0.48 -11.91 13.28
CA LEU A 91 0.23 -11.32 12.13
C LEU A 91 -0.66 -10.24 11.52
N LYS A 92 -0.11 -9.04 11.38
CA LYS A 92 -0.76 -7.88 10.77
C LYS A 92 -0.17 -7.64 9.39
N VAL A 93 -1.04 -7.50 8.40
CA VAL A 93 -0.69 -7.17 7.01
C VAL A 93 -1.27 -5.81 6.71
N VAL A 94 -0.42 -4.89 6.26
CA VAL A 94 -0.77 -3.50 5.96
C VAL A 94 -0.42 -3.22 4.50
N ILE A 95 -1.37 -2.69 3.75
CA ILE A 95 -1.23 -2.37 2.33
C ILE A 95 -1.62 -0.92 2.13
N GLY A 96 -0.69 -0.11 1.64
CA GLY A 96 -0.95 1.26 1.25
C GLY A 96 -1.15 1.37 -0.25
N CYS A 97 -2.24 2.01 -0.64
CA CYS A 97 -2.60 2.18 -2.03
C CYS A 97 -2.82 3.64 -2.38
N SER A 98 -2.34 4.06 -3.54
CA SER A 98 -2.65 5.38 -4.09
C SER A 98 -3.76 5.26 -5.14
N ARG A 99 -4.67 6.24 -5.15
CA ARG A 99 -5.63 6.43 -6.25
C ARG A 99 -4.99 7.00 -7.51
N TYR A 100 -3.72 7.38 -7.46
CA TYR A 100 -3.00 7.86 -8.62
C TYR A 100 -2.67 6.69 -9.56
N CYS A 101 -3.44 6.58 -10.65
CA CYS A 101 -3.00 5.86 -11.84
C CYS A 101 -2.28 6.87 -12.75
N PRO A 102 -0.98 6.67 -13.06
CA PRO A 102 -0.36 7.45 -14.13
C PRO A 102 -1.16 7.21 -15.41
N PRO A 103 -1.40 8.24 -16.24
CA PRO A 103 -2.14 8.09 -17.48
C PRO A 103 -1.46 7.02 -18.35
N LYS A 104 -2.15 5.90 -18.59
CA LYS A 104 -1.71 4.88 -19.54
C LYS A 104 -1.77 5.54 -20.92
N ASN A 105 -0.61 5.85 -21.51
CA ASN A 105 -0.41 6.51 -22.81
C ASN A 105 -1.61 6.38 -23.77
N THR A 106 -2.46 7.40 -23.82
CA THR A 106 -3.26 7.67 -25.01
C THR A 106 -2.27 7.98 -26.12
N LYS A 107 -2.46 7.37 -27.31
CA LYS A 107 -1.65 7.65 -28.51
C LYS A 107 -1.43 9.16 -28.67
N PRO A 108 -0.26 9.61 -29.18
CA PRO A 108 -0.04 11.04 -29.40
C PRO A 108 -1.12 11.55 -30.35
N MET A 109 -2.04 12.36 -29.82
CA MET A 109 -2.92 13.19 -30.63
C MET A 109 -2.09 14.39 -31.07
N GLU A 110 -2.11 14.60 -32.38
CA GLU A 110 -1.43 15.67 -33.09
C GLU A 110 -1.78 17.04 -32.51
N GLU A 111 -0.80 17.93 -32.54
CA GLU A 111 -0.87 19.32 -32.12
C GLU A 111 -2.00 20.08 -32.83
N GLY A 112 -2.77 20.84 -32.06
CA GLY A 112 -3.58 21.94 -32.58
C GLY A 112 -4.99 22.01 -32.00
N GLU A 113 -5.15 22.65 -30.85
CA GLU A 113 -5.92 23.90 -30.75
C GLU A 113 -5.95 24.41 -29.31
N THR A 114 -5.67 25.70 -29.20
CA THR A 114 -5.60 26.56 -28.02
C THR A 114 -6.94 26.62 -27.25
N VAL A 115 -6.90 26.94 -25.94
CA VAL A 115 -7.44 28.20 -25.37
C VAL A 115 -7.57 28.16 -23.82
N LYS A 116 -6.84 29.10 -23.19
CA LYS A 116 -7.06 29.94 -21.99
C LYS A 116 -6.76 29.43 -20.56
N ASP A 117 -5.76 30.14 -20.01
CA ASP A 117 -5.41 30.38 -18.62
C ASP A 117 -6.57 30.87 -17.74
N ASN A 118 -6.50 30.55 -16.44
CA ASN A 118 -6.73 31.53 -15.38
C ASN A 118 -5.87 31.20 -14.15
N VAL A 119 -5.31 32.27 -13.59
CA VAL A 119 -4.30 32.40 -12.55
C VAL A 119 -4.97 32.57 -11.17
N VAL A 120 -4.52 31.79 -10.16
CA VAL A 120 -4.09 32.14 -8.76
C VAL A 120 -4.99 33.13 -7.96
N GLU A 121 -5.47 32.95 -6.72
CA GLU A 121 -4.90 32.47 -5.43
C GLU A 121 -6.04 32.43 -4.37
N ASP A 122 -6.03 31.51 -3.38
CA ASP A 122 -6.12 31.86 -1.93
C ASP A 122 -5.91 30.61 -1.02
N PRO A 123 -5.09 30.68 0.05
CA PRO A 123 -4.83 29.59 0.98
C PRO A 123 -5.65 29.74 2.25
N GLY A 124 -6.76 28.99 2.39
CA GLY A 124 -7.56 29.12 3.60
C GLY A 124 -8.90 28.41 3.62
N SER A 125 -9.01 27.18 3.10
CA SER A 125 -10.20 26.37 3.32
C SER A 125 -9.82 24.91 3.52
N LEU A 126 -10.04 24.44 4.74
CA LEU A 126 -9.90 23.05 5.14
C LEU A 126 -10.88 22.20 4.31
N GLY A 127 -10.31 21.52 3.31
CA GLY A 127 -10.74 20.24 2.75
C GLY A 127 -12.24 20.07 2.53
N ASN A 128 -12.69 20.34 1.30
CA ASN A 128 -13.91 19.76 0.77
C ASN A 128 -13.86 18.22 0.91
N ILE A 129 -14.67 17.68 1.82
CA ILE A 129 -14.81 16.24 2.13
C ILE A 129 -15.75 15.56 1.10
N GLU A 130 -16.25 16.30 0.11
CA GLU A 130 -17.28 15.84 -0.83
C GLU A 130 -16.75 14.96 -1.98
N GLY A 131 -15.44 14.69 -2.03
CA GLY A 131 -14.82 13.79 -3.01
C GLY A 131 -14.79 12.30 -2.63
N PHE A 132 -15.31 11.92 -1.45
CA PHE A 132 -15.30 10.52 -0.99
C PHE A 132 -16.61 9.76 -1.25
N ALA A 133 -17.65 10.44 -1.77
CA ALA A 133 -18.99 9.85 -1.93
C ALA A 133 -19.12 8.88 -3.12
N ASN A 134 -18.21 8.94 -4.10
CA ASN A 134 -18.09 7.91 -5.13
C ASN A 134 -16.96 6.96 -4.72
N THR A 135 -17.27 6.11 -3.73
CA THR A 135 -16.55 4.86 -3.52
C THR A 135 -16.72 4.07 -4.80
N ASP A 136 -15.82 4.27 -5.77
CA ASP A 136 -15.49 3.21 -6.70
C ASP A 136 -15.11 2.04 -5.80
N VAL A 137 -16.07 1.13 -5.70
CA VAL A 137 -16.01 -0.10 -4.92
C VAL A 137 -14.83 -0.86 -5.48
N ILE A 138 -13.65 -0.62 -4.92
CA ILE A 138 -12.61 -1.63 -4.90
C ILE A 138 -13.34 -2.82 -4.31
N GLU A 139 -13.48 -3.89 -5.07
CA GLU A 139 -14.00 -5.10 -4.49
C GLU A 139 -12.99 -5.47 -3.42
N VAL A 140 -13.39 -5.36 -2.15
CA VAL A 140 -12.63 -5.84 -0.99
C VAL A 140 -12.10 -7.26 -1.26
N ASN A 141 -12.76 -7.99 -2.15
CA ASN A 141 -12.34 -9.24 -2.78
C ASN A 141 -10.94 -9.19 -3.42
N ASP A 142 -10.62 -8.25 -4.31
CA ASP A 142 -9.30 -8.17 -4.99
C ASP A 142 -8.19 -7.94 -3.95
N LEU A 143 -8.43 -7.04 -2.98
CA LEU A 143 -7.49 -6.82 -1.87
C LEU A 143 -7.39 -8.04 -0.94
N SER A 144 -8.48 -8.75 -0.71
CA SER A 144 -8.47 -9.98 0.10
C SER A 144 -7.66 -11.09 -0.57
N GLU A 145 -7.72 -11.18 -1.91
CA GLU A 145 -6.95 -12.15 -2.67
C GLU A 145 -5.45 -11.86 -2.53
N ILE A 146 -5.03 -10.60 -2.73
CA ILE A 146 -3.61 -10.25 -2.63
C ILE A 146 -3.08 -10.40 -1.20
N THR A 147 -3.84 -9.98 -0.19
CA THR A 147 -3.50 -10.20 1.22
C THR A 147 -3.34 -11.68 1.54
N THR A 148 -4.23 -12.53 1.00
CA THR A 148 -4.15 -13.98 1.16
C THR A 148 -2.90 -14.56 0.49
N ARG A 149 -2.57 -14.11 -0.74
CA ARG A 149 -1.35 -14.53 -1.46
C ARG A 149 -0.08 -14.10 -0.71
N ILE A 150 -0.02 -12.86 -0.22
CA ILE A 150 1.09 -12.35 0.60
C ILE A 150 1.25 -13.20 1.88
N ARG A 151 0.15 -13.46 2.59
CA ARG A 151 0.16 -14.34 3.79
C ARG A 151 0.69 -15.74 3.46
N LYS A 152 0.33 -16.28 2.29
CA LYS A 152 0.82 -17.59 1.84
C LYS A 152 2.34 -17.60 1.63
N GLU A 153 2.88 -16.54 1.05
CA GLU A 153 4.33 -16.37 0.90
C GLU A 153 5.03 -16.21 2.25
N TYR A 154 4.44 -15.44 3.17
CA TYR A 154 4.95 -15.33 4.55
C TYR A 154 5.04 -16.70 5.22
N LEU A 155 3.96 -17.49 5.18
CA LEU A 155 3.93 -18.82 5.78
C LEU A 155 4.96 -19.77 5.14
N ARG A 156 5.25 -19.66 3.83
CA ARG A 156 6.29 -20.47 3.19
C ARG A 156 7.68 -20.17 3.74
N VAL A 157 7.94 -18.93 4.12
CA VAL A 157 9.21 -18.53 4.73
C VAL A 157 9.25 -18.96 6.19
N THR A 158 8.22 -18.64 6.98
CA THR A 158 8.18 -18.93 8.42
C THR A 158 8.08 -20.42 8.74
N CYS A 159 7.41 -21.21 7.89
CA CYS A 159 7.34 -22.67 8.06
C CYS A 159 8.54 -23.41 7.45
N ASN A 160 9.58 -22.71 7.00
CA ASN A 160 10.83 -23.34 6.60
C ASN A 160 11.55 -23.84 7.87
N PRO A 161 11.82 -25.15 8.02
CA PRO A 161 12.46 -25.72 9.21
C PRO A 161 13.89 -25.20 9.45
N PHE A 162 14.48 -24.52 8.47
CA PHE A 162 15.80 -23.90 8.56
C PHE A 162 15.75 -22.37 8.74
N PHE A 163 14.56 -21.79 8.83
CA PHE A 163 14.42 -20.39 9.18
C PHE A 163 14.29 -20.31 10.70
N ASP A 164 15.24 -19.63 11.36
CA ASP A 164 15.21 -19.52 12.81
C ASP A 164 13.90 -18.83 13.23
N VAL A 165 13.11 -19.58 13.99
CA VAL A 165 11.80 -19.19 14.53
C VAL A 165 11.97 -18.35 15.79
N ASP A 166 13.16 -17.77 15.99
CA ASP A 166 13.31 -16.61 16.85
C ASP A 166 12.56 -15.49 16.13
N GLY A 167 11.23 -15.43 16.32
CA GLY A 167 10.19 -14.68 15.60
C GLY A 167 10.30 -13.16 15.67
N GLU A 168 11.53 -12.70 15.58
CA GLU A 168 12.10 -11.42 15.92
C GLU A 168 12.92 -10.89 14.72
N MET A 169 13.30 -11.72 13.75
CA MET A 169 14.12 -11.26 12.63
C MET A 169 13.30 -10.76 11.44
N GLU A 170 13.78 -9.69 10.82
CA GLU A 170 13.30 -9.22 9.52
C GLU A 170 13.43 -10.33 8.48
N ILE A 171 12.43 -10.46 7.61
CA ILE A 171 12.43 -11.43 6.52
C ILE A 171 13.40 -10.95 5.45
N GLN A 172 14.63 -11.47 5.50
CA GLN A 172 15.66 -11.20 4.50
C GLN A 172 15.74 -12.38 3.52
N ASN A 173 14.76 -12.49 2.63
CA ASN A 173 14.73 -13.54 1.62
C ASN A 173 14.51 -12.96 0.22
N PRO A 174 15.52 -12.99 -0.67
CA PRO A 174 15.40 -12.39 -2.00
C PRO A 174 14.36 -13.10 -2.87
N LYS A 175 14.05 -14.37 -2.59
CA LYS A 175 12.97 -15.10 -3.27
C LYS A 175 11.61 -14.58 -2.83
N PHE A 176 11.46 -14.29 -1.54
CA PHE A 176 10.25 -13.68 -1.00
C PHE A 176 10.02 -12.30 -1.63
N ASP A 177 11.06 -11.45 -1.67
CA ASP A 177 10.96 -10.10 -2.26
C ASP A 177 10.52 -10.13 -3.72
N ARG A 178 11.10 -11.03 -4.52
CA ARG A 178 10.72 -11.22 -5.94
C ARG A 178 9.28 -11.69 -6.08
N ASN A 179 8.82 -12.60 -5.21
CA ASN A 179 7.46 -13.10 -5.23
C ASN A 179 6.46 -11.99 -4.87
N ILE A 180 6.72 -11.23 -3.81
CA ILE A 180 5.87 -10.11 -3.42
C ILE A 180 5.85 -9.06 -4.53
N LYS A 181 7.02 -8.68 -5.07
CA LYS A 181 7.08 -7.74 -6.20
C LYS A 181 6.26 -8.21 -7.39
N SER A 182 6.39 -9.48 -7.81
CA SER A 182 5.60 -10.04 -8.91
C SER A 182 4.10 -9.99 -8.63
N LEU A 183 3.66 -10.25 -7.40
CA LEU A 183 2.24 -10.17 -7.01
C LEU A 183 1.72 -8.72 -7.09
N ILE A 184 2.50 -7.77 -6.61
CA ILE A 184 2.14 -6.35 -6.65
C ILE A 184 2.14 -5.82 -8.09
N ASP A 185 3.09 -6.21 -8.92
CA ASP A 185 3.17 -5.82 -10.32
C ASP A 185 1.98 -6.39 -11.12
N GLU A 186 1.59 -7.64 -10.86
CA GLU A 186 0.37 -8.27 -11.44
C GLU A 186 -0.89 -7.47 -11.06
N PHE A 187 -1.04 -7.12 -9.79
CA PHE A 187 -2.17 -6.33 -9.30
C PHE A 187 -2.19 -4.92 -9.89
N ASN A 188 -1.06 -4.23 -9.85
CA ASN A 188 -0.92 -2.86 -10.37
C ASN A 188 -1.10 -2.79 -11.89
N SER A 189 -0.85 -3.89 -12.61
CA SER A 189 -1.11 -3.98 -14.06
C SER A 189 -2.60 -4.12 -14.38
N LYS A 190 -3.34 -4.84 -13.54
CA LYS A 190 -4.80 -5.06 -13.68
C LYS A 190 -5.60 -3.77 -13.39
N HIS A 191 -5.14 -2.93 -12.47
CA HIS A 191 -5.82 -1.70 -12.03
C HIS A 191 -5.12 -0.39 -12.49
#